data_AF-A0A3N4SMN8-F1
#
_entry.id   AF-A0A3N4SMN8-F1
#
_cell.length_a   1.000
_cell.length_b   1.000
_cell.length_c   1.000
_cell.angle_alpha   90.00
_cell.angle_beta   90.00
_cell.angle_gamma   90.00
#
_symmetry.space_group_name_H-M   'P 1'
#
loop_
_entity.id
_entity.type
_entity.pdbx_description
1 polymer ?
#
loop_
_entity_poly.entity_id
_entity_poly.type
_entity_poly.pdbx_seq_one_letter_code
_entity_poly.pdbx_strand_id
1 'polypeptide(L)'
;MSLRDLPVFGPTEVLDDEGITPEVIVRTDVALSREQLAAALGIAFSDIAADQDPEQLTVLQTRTEIEGMLTAGGIVSIDNLLARDQDTEFTAERRAVMDALRRAVDRAYPADTSERPPVHKQDPRYREGTVTLDTVDHGEVTVDEPAWCIGHDDDTVGYLADVTHNGAPVTAPIVTGRYGPSKIMTARISHAPHAVELPEPFPLLSVELDAHGDLDPADGHNLARALRLAAVRVERLVAELEAVRRAEQ
;
A
#
# COMPACT_ATOMS: atom_id res chain seq x y z
N MET A 1 6.04 -22.55 9.49
CA MET A 1 5.26 -21.32 9.37
C MET A 1 5.81 -20.56 8.19
N SER A 2 5.00 -20.20 7.20
CA SER A 2 5.45 -19.43 6.04
C SER A 2 5.71 -17.99 6.45
N LEU A 3 6.59 -17.27 5.73
CA LEU A 3 6.77 -15.83 5.93
C LEU A 3 5.43 -15.08 5.78
N ARG A 4 4.50 -15.60 4.97
CA ARG A 4 3.15 -15.05 4.75
C ARG A 4 2.20 -15.23 5.94
N ASP A 5 2.53 -16.11 6.87
CA ASP A 5 1.69 -16.38 8.05
C ASP A 5 2.13 -15.56 9.27
N LEU A 6 3.25 -14.83 9.16
CA LEU A 6 3.78 -14.01 10.24
C LEU A 6 2.96 -12.72 10.37
N PRO A 7 2.63 -12.29 11.60
CA PRO A 7 1.96 -11.01 11.79
C PRO A 7 2.89 -9.86 11.38
N VAL A 8 2.35 -8.93 10.59
CA VAL A 8 3.02 -7.69 10.17
C VAL A 8 2.64 -6.57 11.13
N PHE A 9 3.62 -5.79 11.56
CA PHE A 9 3.43 -4.65 12.46
C PHE A 9 4.20 -3.45 11.91
N GLY A 10 3.66 -2.25 12.16
CA GLY A 10 4.33 -0.99 11.86
C GLY A 10 4.08 -0.43 10.45
N PRO A 11 4.71 0.72 10.12
CA PRO A 11 5.35 1.61 11.08
C PRO A 11 4.30 2.27 11.98
N THR A 12 4.57 2.31 13.28
CA THR A 12 3.74 2.94 14.32
C THR A 12 3.75 4.46 14.13
N GLU A 13 4.84 5.01 13.61
CA GLU A 13 5.00 6.43 13.28
C GLU A 13 5.91 6.59 12.05
N VAL A 14 5.69 7.65 11.25
CA VAL A 14 6.64 8.07 10.22
C VAL A 14 7.63 9.01 10.88
N LEU A 15 8.88 8.56 11.02
CA LEU A 15 9.95 9.42 11.51
C LEU A 15 10.36 10.39 10.40
N ASP A 16 10.34 11.68 10.73
CA ASP A 16 10.86 12.75 9.89
C ASP A 16 12.13 13.32 10.54
N ASP A 17 13.12 13.66 9.72
CA ASP A 17 14.34 14.31 10.22
C ASP A 17 14.15 15.82 10.13
N GLU A 18 14.32 16.51 11.27
CA GLU A 18 14.15 17.96 11.38
C GLU A 18 15.20 18.68 10.53
N GLY A 19 14.92 18.88 9.24
CA GLY A 19 15.83 19.53 8.29
C GLY A 19 15.80 18.97 6.88
N ILE A 20 15.13 17.84 6.66
CA ILE A 20 14.94 17.25 5.34
C ILE A 20 13.46 17.35 4.99
N THR A 21 13.12 17.89 3.82
CA THR A 21 11.77 17.75 3.27
C THR A 21 11.73 16.43 2.51
N PRO A 22 11.09 15.37 3.03
CA PRO A 22 11.05 14.09 2.33
C PRO A 22 10.25 14.22 1.02
N GLU A 23 10.80 13.72 -0.09
CA GLU A 23 10.10 13.68 -1.39
C GLU A 23 9.13 12.49 -1.50
N VAL A 24 9.38 11.42 -0.74
CA VAL A 24 8.55 10.22 -0.73
C VAL A 24 8.66 9.49 0.62
N ILE A 25 7.58 8.81 1.03
CA ILE A 25 7.59 7.86 2.14
C ILE A 25 7.63 6.45 1.55
N VAL A 26 8.70 5.71 1.80
CA VAL A 26 8.83 4.30 1.40
C VAL A 26 8.64 3.42 2.63
N ARG A 27 7.69 2.49 2.57
CA ARG A 27 7.44 1.50 3.63
C ARG A 27 8.01 0.15 3.21
N THR A 28 8.69 -0.51 4.13
CA THR A 28 9.29 -1.84 3.89
C THR A 28 8.89 -2.80 5.01
N ASP A 29 8.60 -4.04 4.63
CA ASP A 29 8.38 -5.14 5.57
C ASP A 29 9.69 -5.92 5.75
N VAL A 30 10.12 -6.08 7.00
CA VAL A 30 11.38 -6.78 7.32
C VAL A 30 11.09 -7.94 8.28
N ALA A 31 11.54 -9.14 7.93
CA ALA A 31 11.46 -10.29 8.81
C ALA A 31 12.64 -10.29 9.79
N LEU A 32 12.35 -10.26 11.08
CA LEU A 32 13.34 -10.21 12.15
C LEU A 32 13.17 -11.36 13.15
N SER A 33 14.30 -11.87 13.63
CA SER A 33 14.32 -12.82 14.74
C SER A 33 14.05 -12.11 16.08
N ARG A 34 13.70 -12.88 17.11
CA ARG A 34 13.53 -12.32 18.47
C ARG A 34 14.81 -11.68 18.99
N GLU A 35 15.96 -12.28 18.68
CA GLU A 35 17.28 -11.77 19.06
C GLU A 35 17.57 -10.44 18.37
N GLN A 36 17.19 -10.28 17.10
CA GLN A 36 17.34 -9.01 16.37
C GLN A 36 16.43 -7.93 16.94
N LEU A 37 15.17 -8.26 17.27
CA LEU A 37 14.24 -7.34 17.93
C LEU A 37 14.76 -6.90 19.30
N ALA A 38 15.30 -7.84 20.09
CA ALA A 38 15.89 -7.55 21.39
C ALA A 38 17.15 -6.68 21.27
N ALA A 39 18.00 -6.94 20.27
CA ALA A 39 19.18 -6.12 20.00
C ALA A 39 18.80 -4.69 19.60
N ALA A 40 17.83 -4.52 18.70
CA ALA A 40 17.35 -3.20 18.29
C ALA A 40 16.80 -2.42 19.49
N LEU A 41 15.94 -3.03 20.32
CA LEU A 41 15.44 -2.41 21.53
C LEU A 41 16.57 -2.06 22.51
N GLY A 42 17.54 -2.97 22.69
CA GLY A 42 18.66 -2.76 23.60
C GLY A 42 19.52 -1.54 23.22
N ILE A 43 19.72 -1.31 21.92
CA ILE A 43 20.44 -0.13 21.40
C ILE A 43 19.59 1.13 21.58
N ALA A 44 18.31 1.10 21.18
CA ALA A 44 17.41 2.24 21.36
C ALA A 44 17.36 2.68 22.83
N PHE A 45 17.25 1.71 23.74
CA PHE A 45 17.17 1.93 25.17
C PHE A 45 18.48 2.49 25.76
N SER A 46 19.65 2.06 25.27
CA SER A 46 20.92 2.60 25.74
C SER A 46 21.14 4.05 25.33
N ASP A 47 20.58 4.45 24.18
CA ASP A 47 20.88 5.74 23.55
C ASP A 47 19.86 6.82 23.93
N ILE A 48 18.58 6.45 24.11
CA ILE A 48 17.47 7.40 24.23
C ILE A 48 16.82 7.37 25.63
N ALA A 49 16.76 6.20 26.26
CA ALA A 49 15.95 5.96 27.46
C ALA A 49 16.72 5.37 28.65
N ALA A 50 18.01 5.72 28.79
CA ALA A 50 18.90 5.12 29.80
C ALA A 50 18.40 5.24 31.26
N ASP A 51 17.52 6.20 31.55
CA ASP A 51 16.94 6.44 32.87
C ASP A 51 15.57 5.76 33.10
N GLN A 52 14.99 5.11 32.09
CA GLN A 52 13.71 4.42 32.22
C GLN A 52 13.89 3.01 32.82
N ASP A 53 12.88 2.50 33.52
CA ASP A 53 12.83 1.11 33.94
C ASP A 53 12.31 0.24 32.78
N PRO A 54 13.10 -0.72 32.25
CA PRO A 54 12.69 -1.53 31.10
C PRO A 54 11.43 -2.37 31.38
N GLU A 55 11.16 -2.72 32.63
CA GLU A 55 9.96 -3.47 33.02
C GLU A 55 8.68 -2.62 32.91
N GLN A 56 8.80 -1.30 32.75
CA GLN A 56 7.68 -0.37 32.62
C GLN A 56 7.38 0.01 31.18
N LEU A 57 8.12 -0.52 30.20
CA LEU A 57 7.85 -0.26 28.79
C LEU A 57 6.52 -0.87 28.38
N THR A 58 5.65 -0.03 27.81
CA THR A 58 4.42 -0.51 27.18
C THR A 58 4.71 -1.19 25.84
N VAL A 59 3.81 -2.07 25.37
CA VAL A 59 3.94 -2.71 24.04
C VAL A 59 4.09 -1.69 22.91
N LEU A 60 3.38 -0.57 23.00
CA LEU A 60 3.45 0.51 22.01
C LEU A 60 4.84 1.15 22.00
N GLN A 61 5.35 1.54 23.17
CA GLN A 61 6.70 2.10 23.30
C GLN A 61 7.76 1.12 22.79
N THR A 62 7.70 -0.15 23.19
CA THR A 62 8.63 -1.17 22.69
C THR A 62 8.66 -1.25 21.17
N ARG A 63 7.50 -1.16 20.50
CA ARG A 63 7.42 -1.16 19.04
C ARG A 63 7.99 0.11 18.44
N THR A 64 7.59 1.28 18.94
CA THR A 64 8.08 2.57 18.48
C THR A 64 9.61 2.65 18.57
N GLU A 65 10.21 2.21 19.68
CA GLU A 65 11.67 2.22 19.85
C GLU A 65 12.38 1.27 18.88
N ILE A 66 11.86 0.05 18.70
CA ILE A 66 12.43 -0.91 17.73
C ILE A 66 12.33 -0.37 16.31
N GLU A 67 11.16 0.10 15.90
CA GLU A 67 10.92 0.63 14.56
C GLU A 67 11.75 1.88 14.29
N GLY A 68 11.89 2.75 15.30
CA GLY A 68 12.73 3.93 15.22
C GLY A 68 14.20 3.59 15.06
N MET A 69 14.71 2.64 15.85
CA MET A 69 16.10 2.20 15.74
C MET A 69 16.41 1.53 14.39
N LEU A 70 15.48 0.72 13.87
CA LEU A 70 15.64 0.09 12.56
C LEU A 70 15.65 1.13 11.43
N THR A 71 14.74 2.10 11.50
CA THR A 71 14.67 3.23 10.55
C THR A 71 15.97 4.04 10.59
N ALA A 72 16.39 4.48 11.77
CA ALA A 72 17.61 5.27 11.96
C ALA A 72 18.86 4.49 11.50
N GLY A 73 18.97 3.20 11.86
CA GLY A 73 20.08 2.35 11.43
C GLY A 73 20.15 2.18 9.91
N GLY A 74 19.00 2.10 9.24
CA GLY A 74 18.89 2.10 7.78
C GLY A 74 19.39 3.39 7.15
N ILE A 75 18.91 4.54 7.63
CA ILE A 75 19.30 5.88 7.17
C ILE A 75 20.80 6.09 7.33
N VAL A 76 21.33 5.88 8.54
CA VAL A 76 22.76 6.04 8.85
C VAL A 76 23.62 5.11 7.97
N SER A 77 23.15 3.89 7.69
CA SER A 77 23.88 2.97 6.80
C SER A 77 23.93 3.49 5.36
N ILE A 78 22.85 4.07 4.86
CA ILE A 78 22.78 4.69 3.53
C ILE A 78 23.69 5.92 3.48
N ASP A 79 23.64 6.80 4.47
CA ASP A 79 24.50 8.00 4.54
C ASP A 79 25.97 7.65 4.55
N ASN A 80 26.36 6.62 5.31
CA ASN A 80 27.73 6.13 5.33
C ASN A 80 28.17 5.57 3.97
N LEU A 81 27.28 4.92 3.22
CA LEU A 81 27.56 4.46 1.86
C LEU A 81 27.70 5.64 0.90
N LEU A 82 26.81 6.63 0.98
CA LEU A 82 26.87 7.85 0.17
C LEU A 82 28.16 8.63 0.43
N ALA A 83 28.54 8.80 1.70
CA ALA A 83 29.77 9.50 2.09
C ALA A 83 31.03 8.79 1.56
N ARG A 84 31.04 7.44 1.54
CA ARG A 84 32.15 6.67 0.93
C ARG A 84 32.21 6.84 -0.58
N ASP A 85 31.06 6.92 -1.24
CA ASP A 85 30.97 7.01 -2.70
C ASP A 85 31.21 8.44 -3.22
N GLN A 86 31.02 9.49 -2.40
CA GLN A 86 31.22 10.89 -2.79
C GLN A 86 32.64 11.19 -3.32
N ASP A 87 33.65 10.53 -2.77
CA ASP A 87 35.05 10.71 -3.18
C ASP A 87 35.49 9.73 -4.29
N THR A 88 34.58 8.87 -4.77
CA THR A 88 34.92 7.87 -5.78
C THR A 88 34.89 8.47 -7.18
N GLU A 89 36.05 8.56 -7.83
CA GLU A 89 36.12 8.92 -9.25
C GLU A 89 35.55 7.80 -10.13
N PHE A 90 34.44 8.09 -10.81
CA PHE A 90 33.80 7.16 -11.73
C PHE A 90 34.36 7.28 -13.16
N THR A 91 34.66 6.13 -13.76
CA THR A 91 34.93 6.03 -15.21
C THR A 91 33.72 6.53 -16.02
N ALA A 92 33.94 6.89 -17.30
CA ALA A 92 32.86 7.37 -18.17
C ALA A 92 31.73 6.33 -18.32
N GLU A 93 32.09 5.05 -18.42
CA GLU A 93 31.13 3.94 -18.49
C GLU A 93 30.31 3.83 -17.20
N ARG A 94 30.96 3.89 -16.03
CA ARG A 94 30.26 3.82 -14.74
C ARG A 94 29.35 5.03 -14.51
N ARG A 95 29.75 6.23 -14.96
CA ARG A 95 28.89 7.42 -14.95
C ARG A 95 27.60 7.22 -15.76
N ALA A 96 27.71 6.66 -16.96
CA ALA A 96 26.52 6.39 -17.79
C ALA A 96 25.55 5.42 -17.11
N VAL A 97 26.06 4.42 -16.38
CA VAL A 97 25.23 3.50 -15.57
C VAL A 97 24.56 4.25 -14.42
N MET A 98 25.30 5.06 -13.66
CA MET A 98 24.72 5.84 -12.54
C MET A 98 23.64 6.81 -13.03
N ASP A 99 23.82 7.44 -14.18
CA ASP A 99 22.81 8.30 -14.80
C ASP A 99 21.54 7.52 -15.18
N ALA A 100 21.70 6.28 -15.67
CA ALA A 100 20.58 5.40 -15.98
C ALA A 100 19.81 4.96 -14.73
N LEU A 101 20.53 4.65 -13.64
CA LEU A 101 19.94 4.32 -12.35
C LEU A 101 19.18 5.51 -11.76
N ARG A 102 19.76 6.71 -11.82
CA ARG A 102 19.08 7.94 -11.37
C ARG A 102 17.76 8.15 -12.10
N ARG A 103 17.77 8.04 -13.43
CA ARG A 103 16.52 8.12 -14.21
C ARG A 103 15.51 7.03 -13.84
N ALA A 104 15.96 5.86 -13.41
CA ALA A 104 15.06 4.79 -12.96
C ALA A 104 14.42 5.15 -11.62
N VAL A 105 15.19 5.74 -10.69
CA VAL A 105 14.68 6.30 -9.44
C VAL A 105 13.67 7.41 -9.74
N ASP A 106 13.98 8.36 -10.61
CA ASP A 106 13.07 9.46 -10.97
C ASP A 106 11.72 8.97 -11.55
N ARG A 107 11.73 7.81 -12.25
CA ARG A 107 10.48 7.20 -12.77
C ARG A 107 9.70 6.45 -11.68
N ALA A 108 10.39 5.83 -10.74
CA ALA A 108 9.76 5.07 -9.65
C ALA A 108 9.25 6.00 -8.54
N TYR A 109 9.94 7.11 -8.33
CA TYR A 109 9.69 8.11 -7.29
C TYR A 109 9.81 9.51 -7.91
N PRO A 110 8.80 9.95 -8.69
CA PRO A 110 8.83 11.29 -9.26
C PRO A 110 8.90 12.31 -8.13
N ALA A 111 9.88 13.23 -8.20
CA ALA A 111 10.01 14.31 -7.23
C ALA A 111 8.68 15.06 -7.11
N ASP A 112 8.25 15.33 -5.88
CA ASP A 112 7.08 16.16 -5.61
C ASP A 112 7.40 17.59 -6.07
N THR A 113 7.17 17.87 -7.35
CA THR A 113 7.09 19.25 -7.84
C THR A 113 5.89 19.83 -7.12
N SER A 114 6.13 20.62 -6.07
CA SER A 114 5.11 21.20 -5.19
C SER A 114 4.18 22.24 -5.86
N GLU A 115 3.93 22.11 -7.16
CA GLU A 115 2.57 22.11 -7.66
C GLU A 115 2.18 20.65 -7.86
N ARG A 116 1.80 19.94 -6.78
CA ARG A 116 0.99 18.73 -6.93
C ARG A 116 -0.09 19.15 -7.93
N PRO A 117 -0.12 18.62 -9.17
CA PRO A 117 -1.11 19.06 -10.14
C PRO A 117 -2.43 19.01 -9.38
N PRO A 118 -3.27 20.07 -9.44
CA PRO A 118 -4.55 20.03 -8.76
C PRO A 118 -5.12 18.65 -9.01
N VAL A 119 -5.53 17.95 -7.95
CA VAL A 119 -6.12 16.62 -8.11
C VAL A 119 -7.37 16.86 -8.95
N HIS A 120 -7.20 16.78 -10.26
CA HIS A 120 -8.19 17.15 -11.22
C HIS A 120 -9.11 15.97 -11.19
N LYS A 121 -10.30 16.20 -10.66
CA LYS A 121 -11.40 15.26 -10.82
C LYS A 121 -11.52 15.00 -12.32
N GLN A 122 -11.61 13.72 -12.70
CA GLN A 122 -11.88 13.36 -14.08
C GLN A 122 -13.17 14.04 -14.57
N ASP A 123 -13.26 14.29 -15.87
CA ASP A 123 -14.51 14.59 -16.57
C ASP A 123 -14.77 13.48 -17.59
N PRO A 124 -15.14 12.25 -17.13
CA PRO A 124 -15.24 11.10 -18.02
C PRO A 124 -16.31 11.32 -19.09
N ARG A 125 -15.98 10.96 -20.32
CA ARG A 125 -16.93 11.04 -21.44
C ARG A 125 -17.25 9.65 -21.94
N TYR A 126 -18.44 9.19 -21.59
CA TYR A 126 -18.94 7.87 -21.96
C TYR A 126 -19.58 7.87 -23.34
N ARG A 127 -19.21 6.90 -24.18
CA ARG A 127 -19.81 6.71 -25.50
C ARG A 127 -19.71 5.26 -25.94
N GLU A 128 -20.85 4.67 -26.32
CA GLU A 128 -20.89 3.38 -27.04
C GLU A 128 -20.08 2.24 -26.39
N GLY A 129 -20.02 2.19 -25.05
CA GLY A 129 -19.26 1.16 -24.32
C GLY A 129 -17.76 1.47 -24.16
N THR A 130 -17.35 2.71 -24.41
CA THR A 130 -16.02 3.23 -24.09
C THR A 130 -16.12 4.45 -23.17
N VAL A 131 -15.02 4.74 -22.48
CA VAL A 131 -14.85 5.95 -21.69
C VAL A 131 -13.59 6.68 -22.14
N THR A 132 -13.72 7.98 -22.35
CA THR A 132 -12.58 8.87 -22.58
C THR A 132 -12.17 9.51 -21.25
N LEU A 133 -10.89 9.35 -20.88
CA LEU A 133 -10.28 9.82 -19.63
C LEU A 133 -9.03 10.63 -19.93
N ASP A 134 -8.71 11.59 -19.07
CA ASP A 134 -7.43 12.30 -19.11
C ASP A 134 -6.38 11.53 -18.31
N THR A 135 -5.16 11.40 -18.86
CA THR A 135 -4.00 10.85 -18.16
C THR A 135 -2.83 11.82 -18.15
N VAL A 136 -1.99 11.72 -17.12
CA VAL A 136 -0.83 12.60 -16.95
C VAL A 136 0.28 12.34 -17.97
N ASP A 137 0.37 11.11 -18.50
CA ASP A 137 1.48 10.64 -19.32
C ASP A 137 1.12 10.41 -20.80
N HIS A 138 -0.17 10.24 -21.12
CA HIS A 138 -0.65 10.01 -22.49
C HIS A 138 -1.70 11.04 -22.95
N GLY A 139 -2.09 11.98 -22.09
CA GLY A 139 -3.16 12.92 -22.36
C GLY A 139 -4.52 12.22 -22.40
N GLU A 140 -5.40 12.65 -23.30
CA GLU A 140 -6.72 12.05 -23.43
C GLU A 140 -6.64 10.65 -24.07
N VAL A 141 -7.14 9.64 -23.36
CA VAL A 141 -7.18 8.24 -23.81
C VAL A 141 -8.63 7.76 -23.85
N THR A 142 -8.95 6.91 -24.82
CA THR A 142 -10.25 6.23 -24.88
C THR A 142 -10.04 4.74 -24.68
N VAL A 143 -10.71 4.18 -23.68
CA VAL A 143 -10.59 2.76 -23.29
C VAL A 143 -11.96 2.09 -23.32
N ASP A 144 -11.98 0.79 -23.55
CA ASP A 144 -13.20 -0.01 -23.46
C ASP A 144 -13.74 0.04 -22.02
N GLU A 145 -15.03 0.33 -21.85
CA GLU A 145 -15.66 0.36 -20.54
C GLU A 145 -16.57 -0.86 -20.36
N PRO A 146 -16.19 -1.81 -19.48
CA PRO A 146 -17.02 -2.97 -19.22
C PRO A 146 -18.38 -2.56 -18.62
N ALA A 147 -19.46 -3.22 -19.04
CA ALA A 147 -20.82 -2.92 -18.56
C ALA A 147 -21.04 -3.12 -17.05
N TRP A 148 -20.11 -3.79 -16.35
CA TRP A 148 -20.13 -3.96 -14.90
C TRP A 148 -19.39 -2.84 -14.15
N CYS A 149 -18.63 -1.99 -14.85
CA CYS A 149 -17.96 -0.84 -14.28
C CYS A 149 -19.00 0.16 -13.75
N ILE A 150 -18.74 0.75 -12.58
CA ILE A 150 -19.60 1.79 -12.01
C ILE A 150 -19.29 3.20 -12.54
N GLY A 151 -18.32 3.31 -13.45
CA GLY A 151 -17.82 4.57 -14.00
C GLY A 151 -16.60 5.11 -13.25
N HIS A 152 -16.09 6.21 -13.79
CA HIS A 152 -14.89 6.92 -13.37
C HIS A 152 -15.21 8.34 -12.86
N ASP A 153 -16.48 8.61 -12.56
CA ASP A 153 -16.96 9.97 -12.23
C ASP A 153 -16.32 10.56 -10.98
N ASP A 154 -15.83 9.72 -10.07
CA ASP A 154 -15.16 10.14 -8.84
C ASP A 154 -13.65 9.91 -8.87
N ASP A 155 -13.11 9.47 -10.02
CA ASP A 155 -11.69 9.27 -10.20
C ASP A 155 -10.96 10.58 -10.42
N THR A 156 -9.65 10.53 -10.25
CA THR A 156 -8.75 11.65 -10.44
C THR A 156 -7.87 11.41 -11.66
N VAL A 157 -7.39 12.46 -12.31
CA VAL A 157 -6.40 12.36 -13.39
C VAL A 157 -5.14 11.67 -12.87
N GLY A 158 -4.81 10.52 -13.46
CA GLY A 158 -3.71 9.63 -13.05
C GLY A 158 -2.91 9.12 -14.25
N TYR A 159 -2.06 8.10 -14.06
CA TYR A 159 -1.30 7.48 -15.15
C TYR A 159 -2.16 6.48 -15.92
N LEU A 160 -1.84 6.26 -17.20
CA LEU A 160 -2.55 5.25 -18.02
C LEU A 160 -2.51 3.85 -17.38
N ALA A 161 -1.39 3.48 -16.77
CA ALA A 161 -1.22 2.19 -16.11
C ALA A 161 -2.13 2.00 -14.87
N ASP A 162 -2.62 3.09 -14.28
CA ASP A 162 -3.46 3.06 -13.08
C ASP A 162 -4.97 3.08 -13.42
N VAL A 163 -5.32 3.23 -14.70
CA VAL A 163 -6.73 3.20 -15.15
C VAL A 163 -7.32 1.84 -14.81
N THR A 164 -8.31 1.85 -13.91
CA THR A 164 -8.90 0.64 -13.35
C THR A 164 -10.43 0.70 -13.41
N HIS A 165 -11.05 -0.26 -14.09
CA HIS A 165 -12.50 -0.45 -14.04
C HIS A 165 -12.88 -1.14 -12.74
N ASN A 166 -13.76 -0.50 -11.97
CA ASN A 166 -14.22 -1.00 -10.69
C ASN A 166 -15.71 -1.35 -10.75
N GLY A 167 -16.05 -2.57 -10.32
CA GLY A 167 -17.44 -2.97 -10.11
C GLY A 167 -18.00 -2.43 -8.80
N ALA A 168 -19.31 -2.60 -8.62
CA ALA A 168 -19.99 -2.16 -7.40
C ALA A 168 -19.40 -2.86 -6.15
N PRO A 169 -19.06 -2.12 -5.08
CA PRO A 169 -18.49 -2.73 -3.88
C PRO A 169 -19.55 -3.52 -3.11
N VAL A 170 -19.18 -4.71 -2.68
CA VAL A 170 -19.92 -5.53 -1.74
C VAL A 170 -19.20 -5.50 -0.40
N THR A 171 -19.90 -5.08 0.66
CA THR A 171 -19.30 -4.92 2.00
C THR A 171 -19.86 -5.93 2.98
N ALA A 172 -19.07 -6.42 3.95
CA ALA A 172 -19.57 -7.22 5.07
C ALA A 172 -19.53 -6.42 6.38
N PRO A 173 -20.67 -5.97 6.91
CA PRO A 173 -20.70 -5.20 8.14
C PRO A 173 -20.60 -6.09 9.38
N ILE A 174 -20.05 -5.54 10.46
CA ILE A 174 -20.05 -6.07 11.81
C ILE A 174 -20.55 -4.98 12.77
N VAL A 175 -21.16 -5.36 13.88
CA VAL A 175 -21.37 -4.47 15.02
C VAL A 175 -20.60 -5.04 16.20
N THR A 176 -19.74 -4.24 16.79
CA THR A 176 -19.02 -4.58 18.02
C THR A 176 -19.51 -3.70 19.18
N GLY A 177 -19.46 -4.22 20.40
CA GLY A 177 -19.83 -3.46 21.60
C GLY A 177 -18.91 -2.27 21.83
N ARG A 178 -17.61 -2.42 21.53
CA ARG A 178 -16.59 -1.38 21.77
C ARG A 178 -16.48 -0.35 20.65
N TYR A 179 -16.57 -0.75 19.39
CA TYR A 179 -16.28 0.11 18.22
C TYR A 179 -17.53 0.47 17.42
N GLY A 180 -18.70 -0.09 17.76
CA GLY A 180 -19.94 0.16 17.03
C GLY A 180 -19.97 -0.53 15.65
N PRO A 181 -20.76 -0.01 14.70
CA PRO A 181 -20.82 -0.52 13.33
C PRO A 181 -19.50 -0.29 12.58
N SER A 182 -18.95 -1.36 12.01
CA SER A 182 -17.77 -1.32 11.14
C SER A 182 -17.95 -2.23 9.92
N LYS A 183 -17.07 -2.12 8.93
CA LYS A 183 -16.98 -3.02 7.77
C LYS A 183 -15.75 -3.90 7.95
N ILE A 184 -15.91 -5.22 7.89
CA ILE A 184 -14.77 -6.15 7.96
C ILE A 184 -14.24 -6.54 6.59
N MET A 185 -15.02 -6.28 5.54
CA MET A 185 -14.66 -6.61 4.18
C MET A 185 -15.27 -5.58 3.22
N THR A 186 -14.50 -5.20 2.22
CA THR A 186 -14.98 -4.62 0.96
C THR A 186 -14.43 -5.49 -0.17
N ALA A 187 -15.30 -5.95 -1.08
CA ALA A 187 -14.87 -6.72 -2.24
C ALA A 187 -15.56 -6.20 -3.51
N ARG A 188 -14.88 -6.31 -4.66
CA ARG A 188 -15.41 -5.92 -5.98
C ARG A 188 -14.67 -6.64 -7.10
N ILE A 189 -15.26 -6.65 -8.29
CA ILE A 189 -14.51 -6.96 -9.52
C ILE A 189 -13.68 -5.72 -9.89
N SER A 190 -12.43 -5.92 -10.28
CA SER A 190 -11.48 -4.87 -10.65
C SER A 190 -10.73 -5.28 -11.90
N HIS A 191 -10.42 -4.37 -12.81
CA HIS A 191 -9.64 -4.66 -14.01
C HIS A 191 -8.80 -3.45 -14.41
N ALA A 192 -7.48 -3.58 -14.47
CA ALA A 192 -6.57 -2.55 -14.97
C ALA A 192 -6.00 -2.96 -16.34
N PRO A 193 -6.68 -2.64 -17.46
CA PRO A 193 -6.33 -3.15 -18.79
C PRO A 193 -4.93 -2.75 -19.28
N HIS A 194 -4.31 -1.74 -18.65
CA HIS A 194 -3.00 -1.21 -19.00
C HIS A 194 -1.92 -1.54 -17.95
N ALA A 195 -2.25 -2.26 -16.89
CA ALA A 195 -1.28 -2.73 -15.92
C ALA A 195 -0.40 -3.83 -16.53
N VAL A 196 0.91 -3.74 -16.30
CA VAL A 196 1.94 -4.62 -16.89
C VAL A 196 2.32 -5.80 -15.99
N GLU A 197 1.84 -5.81 -14.74
CA GLU A 197 2.16 -6.84 -13.75
C GLU A 197 1.04 -7.87 -13.61
N LEU A 198 1.38 -9.16 -13.68
CA LEU A 198 0.42 -10.25 -13.50
C LEU A 198 -0.20 -10.22 -12.08
N PRO A 199 -1.51 -10.52 -11.92
CA PRO A 199 -2.38 -11.25 -12.84
C PRO A 199 -3.23 -10.38 -13.80
N GLU A 200 -2.93 -9.10 -13.94
CA GLU A 200 -3.45 -8.25 -15.03
C GLU A 200 -2.93 -8.77 -16.39
N PRO A 201 -3.65 -8.57 -17.52
CA PRO A 201 -4.76 -7.64 -17.76
C PRO A 201 -6.11 -8.37 -17.84
N PHE A 202 -6.42 -9.25 -16.87
CA PHE A 202 -7.73 -9.89 -16.80
C PHE A 202 -8.48 -9.37 -15.59
N PRO A 203 -9.81 -9.20 -15.64
CA PRO A 203 -10.59 -8.84 -14.46
C PRO A 203 -10.27 -9.75 -13.27
N LEU A 204 -10.12 -9.17 -12.09
CA LEU A 204 -9.75 -9.81 -10.82
C LEU A 204 -10.83 -9.58 -9.77
N LEU A 205 -10.79 -10.40 -8.72
CA LEU A 205 -11.49 -10.12 -7.48
C LEU A 205 -10.56 -9.30 -6.57
N SER A 206 -10.91 -8.05 -6.30
CA SER A 206 -10.25 -7.23 -5.29
C SER A 206 -10.96 -7.42 -3.95
N VAL A 207 -10.22 -7.78 -2.90
CA VAL A 207 -10.74 -8.01 -1.54
C VAL A 207 -9.88 -7.27 -0.53
N GLU A 208 -10.51 -6.38 0.22
CA GLU A 208 -9.95 -5.71 1.38
C GLU A 208 -10.63 -6.31 2.63
N LEU A 209 -9.82 -6.78 3.59
CA LEU A 209 -10.29 -7.25 4.89
C LEU A 209 -9.74 -6.34 5.99
N ASP A 210 -10.62 -5.79 6.82
CA ASP A 210 -10.27 -4.91 7.93
C ASP A 210 -10.86 -5.45 9.24
N ALA A 211 -10.06 -6.23 9.97
CA ALA A 211 -10.45 -6.74 11.27
C ALA A 211 -9.22 -6.84 12.18
N HIS A 212 -9.18 -6.00 13.22
CA HIS A 212 -8.12 -5.99 14.23
C HIS A 212 -8.66 -5.59 15.60
N GLY A 213 -8.04 -6.10 16.68
CA GLY A 213 -8.36 -5.74 18.06
C GLY A 213 -8.79 -6.92 18.94
N ASP A 214 -8.89 -6.65 20.25
CA ASP A 214 -9.36 -7.60 21.25
C ASP A 214 -10.89 -7.62 21.30
N LEU A 215 -11.48 -8.81 21.18
CA LEU A 215 -12.92 -9.00 21.19
C LEU A 215 -13.36 -9.76 22.43
N ASP A 216 -14.47 -9.33 23.03
CA ASP A 216 -15.19 -10.16 23.98
C ASP A 216 -15.88 -11.35 23.26
N PRO A 217 -16.43 -12.33 23.98
CA PRO A 217 -17.09 -13.47 23.35
C PRO A 217 -18.27 -13.10 22.43
N ALA A 218 -19.05 -12.06 22.76
CA ALA A 218 -20.19 -11.64 21.96
C ALA A 218 -19.73 -11.03 20.63
N ASP A 219 -18.73 -10.15 20.69
CA ASP A 219 -18.09 -9.53 19.53
C ASP A 219 -17.35 -10.56 18.67
N GLY A 220 -16.72 -11.57 19.29
CA GLY A 220 -16.15 -12.71 18.57
C GLY A 220 -17.20 -13.52 17.79
N HIS A 221 -18.39 -13.73 18.37
CA HIS A 221 -19.50 -14.35 17.66
C HIS A 221 -20.04 -13.47 16.53
N ASN A 222 -20.08 -12.15 16.71
CA ASN A 222 -20.49 -11.20 15.66
C ASN A 222 -19.50 -11.23 14.49
N LEU A 223 -18.20 -11.25 14.78
CA LEU A 223 -17.14 -11.36 13.78
C LEU A 223 -17.28 -12.67 13.00
N ALA A 224 -17.46 -13.80 13.68
CA ALA A 224 -17.65 -15.08 13.01
C ALA A 224 -18.88 -15.11 12.09
N ARG A 225 -19.95 -14.39 12.41
CA ARG A 225 -21.12 -14.25 11.51
C ARG A 225 -20.82 -13.34 10.32
N ALA A 226 -20.16 -12.22 10.55
CA ALA A 226 -19.74 -11.30 9.50
C ALA A 226 -18.79 -11.98 8.50
N LEU A 227 -17.84 -12.79 8.97
CA LEU A 227 -16.92 -13.56 8.12
C LEU A 227 -17.63 -14.62 7.27
N ARG A 228 -18.65 -15.30 7.80
CA ARG A 228 -19.48 -16.21 6.99
C ARG A 228 -20.25 -15.48 5.91
N LEU A 229 -20.81 -14.31 6.23
CA LEU A 229 -21.49 -13.46 5.25
C LEU A 229 -20.51 -12.93 4.19
N ALA A 230 -19.30 -12.56 4.59
CA ALA A 230 -18.21 -12.16 3.70
C ALA A 230 -17.86 -13.30 2.72
N ALA A 231 -17.70 -14.53 3.21
CA ALA A 231 -17.42 -15.70 2.37
C ALA A 231 -18.50 -15.92 1.29
N VAL A 232 -19.78 -15.90 1.66
CA VAL A 232 -20.90 -16.04 0.70
C VAL A 232 -20.88 -14.94 -0.37
N ARG A 233 -20.52 -13.72 0.01
CA ARG A 233 -20.42 -12.58 -0.90
C ARG A 233 -19.24 -12.70 -1.86
N VAL A 234 -18.10 -13.18 -1.37
CA VAL A 234 -16.94 -13.51 -2.19
C VAL A 234 -17.26 -14.61 -3.19
N GLU A 235 -17.89 -15.72 -2.76
CA GLU A 235 -18.30 -16.80 -3.66
C GLU A 235 -19.22 -16.31 -4.78
N ARG A 236 -20.15 -15.41 -4.46
CA ARG A 236 -21.01 -14.78 -5.46
C ARG A 236 -20.21 -13.92 -6.44
N LEU A 237 -19.31 -13.06 -5.96
CA LEU A 237 -18.45 -12.24 -6.82
C LEU A 237 -17.52 -13.09 -7.68
N VAL A 238 -17.05 -14.25 -7.20
CA VAL A 238 -16.29 -15.21 -7.99
C VAL A 238 -17.14 -15.76 -9.14
N ALA A 239 -18.38 -16.16 -8.88
CA ALA A 239 -19.28 -16.63 -9.94
C ALA A 239 -19.58 -15.54 -10.98
N GLU A 240 -19.74 -14.28 -10.53
CA GLU A 240 -19.91 -13.11 -11.40
C GLU A 240 -18.63 -12.85 -12.23
N LEU A 241 -17.46 -12.90 -11.61
CA LEU A 241 -16.16 -12.74 -12.28
C LEU A 241 -15.91 -13.81 -13.34
N GLU A 242 -16.24 -15.07 -13.04
CA GLU A 242 -16.16 -16.14 -14.02
C GLU A 242 -17.09 -15.91 -15.21
N ALA A 243 -18.28 -15.34 -14.98
CA ALA A 243 -19.21 -15.00 -16.07
C ALA A 243 -18.66 -13.88 -16.95
N VAL A 244 -18.06 -12.83 -16.34
CA VAL A 244 -17.38 -11.74 -17.05
C VAL A 244 -16.26 -12.29 -17.93
N ARG A 245 -15.35 -13.08 -17.36
CA ARG A 245 -14.22 -13.66 -18.09
C ARG A 245 -14.62 -14.59 -19.23
N ARG A 246 -15.79 -15.23 -19.16
CA ARG A 246 -16.35 -16.06 -20.25
C ARG A 246 -16.98 -15.23 -21.36
N ALA A 247 -17.47 -14.03 -21.06
CA ALA A 247 -18.08 -13.14 -22.04
C ALA A 247 -17.04 -12.36 -22.86
N GLU A 248 -15.82 -12.20 -22.33
CA GLU A 248 -14.69 -11.51 -22.96
C GLU A 248 -13.81 -12.45 -23.84
N GLN A 249 -14.11 -13.76 -23.87
CA GLN A 249 -13.46 -14.78 -24.73
C GLN A 249 -14.27 -15.04 -26.01
#